data_AF-A0A6N7C369-F1
#
_entry.id   AF-A0A6N7C369-F1
#
_cell.length_a   1.000
_cell.length_b   1.000
_cell.length_c   1.000
_cell.angle_alpha   90.00
_cell.angle_beta   90.00
_cell.angle_gamma   90.00
#
_symmetry.space_group_name_H-M   'P 1'
#
loop_
_entity.id
_entity.type
_entity.pdbx_description
1 polymer ?
#
loop_
_entity_poly.entity_id
_entity_poly.type
_entity_poly.pdbx_seq_one_letter_code
_entity_poly.pdbx_strand_id
1 'polypeptide(L)'
;MAVDLNGWFDRIPRLTVDVGHRRLPVFRSFGVIGFQFALTAAVLVSLLNGVSLATALGMSAVAGLSFFAWGLLRRAVTGRETLVLFEYVWVAFGAAVGFLWLAGGPIVAGLDAMAVALCAFLACGRLGCAAAGCCHGVLARTGIVYGPEYGLPPRLTGRRLLPVQLFEAAGLTVIGLVGLALVGGPAGRPTVWFLVAYAVLRFGCEALRGDRRPTVVGLSVPRVMCAAQVVAAVVAAEWWLEPEPAGRALVAGGVALAVAALAGISLTVLRGRNPLVAPEHLDEVWEVITTLGPRAPMTDPHAVHTSRGMTVAVTRSGEGLHVSLSHPERPTFPVGVALRPDAVIERSGITHLALQTDSSALAHTDSAPPVAVTTQGRRGAMPNRIDDQDTDYFARPSSSGAASHDGATAS
;
A
#
# COMPACT_ATOMS: atom_id res chain seq x y z
N MET A 1 16.00 -15.85 26.31
CA MET A 1 14.66 -16.23 25.81
C MET A 1 14.52 -15.62 24.42
N ALA A 2 14.58 -16.42 23.36
CA ALA A 2 14.44 -15.89 22.00
C ALA A 2 13.00 -15.43 21.80
N VAL A 3 12.80 -14.17 21.44
CA VAL A 3 11.46 -13.65 21.11
C VAL A 3 11.00 -14.34 19.82
N ASP A 4 9.91 -15.10 19.88
CA ASP A 4 9.25 -15.60 18.67
C ASP A 4 8.59 -14.42 17.95
N LEU A 5 9.39 -13.79 17.09
CA LEU A 5 9.01 -12.60 16.35
C LEU A 5 7.88 -12.91 15.36
N ASN A 6 7.87 -14.12 14.77
CA ASN A 6 6.85 -14.53 13.81
C ASN A 6 5.52 -14.81 14.51
N GLY A 7 5.53 -15.51 15.64
CA GLY A 7 4.32 -15.69 16.46
C GLY A 7 3.77 -14.38 17.05
N TRP A 8 4.58 -13.33 17.17
CA TRP A 8 4.09 -11.99 17.46
C TRP A 8 3.38 -11.33 16.27
N PHE A 9 4.00 -11.36 15.08
CA PHE A 9 3.39 -10.81 13.86
C PHE A 9 2.09 -11.51 13.46
N ASP A 10 2.00 -12.83 13.66
CA ASP A 10 0.84 -13.64 13.30
C ASP A 10 -0.43 -13.28 14.12
N ARG A 11 -0.29 -12.47 15.19
CA ARG A 11 -1.41 -11.97 16.01
C ARG A 11 -2.00 -10.63 15.54
N ILE A 12 -1.32 -9.94 14.61
CA ILE A 12 -1.69 -8.61 14.12
C ILE A 12 -2.91 -8.62 13.17
N PRO A 13 -3.01 -9.55 12.19
CA PRO A 13 -4.15 -9.59 11.29
C PRO A 13 -5.47 -9.74 12.06
N ARG A 14 -6.34 -8.73 11.95
CA ARG A 14 -7.67 -8.72 12.57
C ARG A 14 -8.59 -7.80 11.76
N LEU A 15 -9.66 -8.37 11.20
CA LEU A 15 -10.66 -7.57 10.47
C LEU A 15 -11.63 -6.85 11.43
N THR A 16 -11.93 -7.47 12.57
CA THR A 16 -12.88 -6.95 13.54
C THR A 16 -12.38 -7.08 14.98
N VAL A 17 -12.88 -6.21 15.85
CA VAL A 17 -12.67 -6.26 17.29
C VAL A 17 -14.03 -6.17 17.99
N ASP A 18 -14.22 -7.00 19.01
CA ASP A 18 -15.45 -7.02 19.78
C ASP A 18 -15.32 -6.04 20.96
N VAL A 19 -16.23 -5.07 21.04
CA VAL A 19 -16.31 -4.07 22.12
C VAL A 19 -17.70 -4.17 22.75
N GLY A 20 -17.76 -4.85 23.89
CA GLY A 20 -19.03 -5.25 24.50
C GLY A 20 -19.81 -6.16 23.55
N HIS A 21 -21.03 -5.76 23.19
CA HIS A 21 -21.89 -6.50 22.25
C HIS A 21 -21.73 -6.09 20.78
N ARG A 22 -20.81 -5.17 20.45
CA ARG A 22 -20.63 -4.65 19.09
C ARG A 22 -19.34 -5.18 18.47
N ARG A 23 -19.44 -5.70 17.25
CA ARG A 23 -18.29 -6.06 16.42
C ARG A 23 -17.93 -4.89 15.51
N LEU A 24 -16.75 -4.31 15.72
CA LEU A 24 -16.30 -3.10 15.02
C LEU A 24 -15.19 -3.42 14.01
N PRO A 25 -15.22 -2.86 12.78
CA PRO A 25 -14.12 -3.00 11.83
C PRO A 25 -12.84 -2.35 12.35
N VAL A 26 -11.76 -3.11 12.47
CA VAL A 26 -10.49 -2.66 13.08
C VAL A 26 -9.90 -1.48 12.31
N PHE A 27 -9.91 -1.54 10.97
CA PHE A 27 -9.43 -0.46 10.11
C PHE A 27 -10.13 0.87 10.40
N ARG A 28 -11.46 0.85 10.53
CA ARG A 28 -12.26 2.03 10.85
C ARG A 28 -11.96 2.54 12.26
N SER A 29 -11.83 1.63 13.24
CA SER A 29 -11.48 2.00 14.61
C SER A 29 -10.13 2.73 14.68
N PHE A 30 -9.10 2.22 13.99
CA PHE A 30 -7.81 2.92 13.89
C PHE A 30 -7.91 4.28 13.19
N GLY A 31 -8.74 4.39 12.15
CA GLY A 31 -9.02 5.68 11.50
C GLY A 31 -9.64 6.70 12.46
N VAL A 32 -10.62 6.29 13.27
CA VAL A 32 -11.26 7.16 14.28
C VAL A 32 -10.27 7.55 15.37
N ILE A 33 -9.52 6.58 15.92
CA ILE A 33 -8.49 6.84 16.94
C ILE A 33 -7.44 7.81 16.42
N GLY A 34 -6.94 7.57 15.19
CA GLY A 34 -5.99 8.45 14.53
C GLY A 34 -6.52 9.86 14.32
N PHE A 35 -7.80 9.99 13.95
CA PHE A 35 -8.44 11.30 13.79
C PHE A 35 -8.53 12.05 15.13
N GLN A 36 -8.85 11.36 16.23
CA GLN A 36 -8.89 11.98 17.55
C GLN A 36 -7.51 12.45 17.99
N PHE A 37 -6.47 11.62 17.84
CA PHE A 37 -5.10 12.04 18.14
C PHE A 37 -4.65 13.22 17.28
N ALA A 38 -5.00 13.22 15.99
CA ALA A 38 -4.70 14.31 15.08
C ALA A 38 -5.42 15.61 15.48
N LEU A 39 -6.70 15.54 15.85
CA LEU A 39 -7.45 16.68 16.35
C LEU A 39 -6.85 17.26 17.63
N THR A 40 -6.52 16.41 18.60
CA THR A 40 -5.87 16.82 19.84
C THR A 40 -4.51 17.48 19.56
N ALA A 41 -3.68 16.87 18.72
CA ALA A 41 -2.38 17.42 18.34
C ALA A 41 -2.51 18.74 17.57
N ALA A 42 -3.44 18.84 16.63
CA ALA A 42 -3.69 20.06 15.85
C ALA A 42 -4.08 21.22 16.76
N VAL A 43 -5.03 21.00 17.68
CA VAL A 43 -5.45 22.03 18.64
C VAL A 43 -4.31 22.40 19.58
N LEU A 44 -3.64 21.42 20.18
CA LEU A 44 -2.54 21.65 21.12
C LEU A 44 -1.41 22.47 20.48
N VAL A 45 -0.91 22.02 19.32
CA VAL A 45 0.22 22.68 18.64
C VAL A 45 -0.19 24.07 18.12
N SER A 46 -1.43 24.24 17.66
CA SER A 46 -1.96 25.56 17.29
C SER A 46 -1.90 26.53 18.47
N LEU A 47 -2.39 26.11 19.63
CA LEU A 47 -2.37 26.94 20.85
C LEU A 47 -0.93 27.26 21.30
N LEU A 48 -0.02 26.28 21.24
CA LEU A 48 1.40 26.48 21.56
C LEU A 48 2.09 27.48 20.63
N ASN A 49 1.62 27.59 19.38
CA ASN A 49 2.12 28.56 18.40
C ASN A 49 1.33 29.89 18.42
N GLY A 50 0.50 30.15 19.44
CA GLY A 50 -0.25 31.40 19.56
C GLY A 50 -1.45 31.53 18.61
N VAL A 51 -1.86 30.45 17.94
CA VAL A 51 -3.07 30.42 17.11
C VAL A 51 -4.29 30.32 18.01
N SER A 52 -5.32 31.13 17.75
CA SER A 52 -6.54 31.13 18.56
C SER A 52 -7.27 29.77 18.50
N LEU A 53 -7.97 29.40 19.58
CA LEU A 53 -8.75 28.16 19.63
C LEU A 53 -9.79 28.09 18.50
N ALA A 54 -10.44 29.20 18.19
CA ALA A 54 -11.44 29.26 17.12
C ALA A 54 -10.81 28.97 15.75
N THR A 55 -9.65 29.56 15.46
CA THR A 55 -8.89 29.29 14.23
C THR A 55 -8.42 27.83 14.19
N ALA A 56 -7.94 27.29 15.30
CA ALA A 56 -7.47 25.90 15.39
C ALA A 56 -8.60 24.89 15.13
N LEU A 57 -9.77 25.10 15.74
CA LEU A 57 -10.95 24.26 15.55
C LEU A 57 -11.50 24.40 14.12
N GLY A 58 -11.58 25.62 13.59
CA GLY A 58 -12.02 25.88 12.22
C GLY A 58 -11.12 25.20 11.19
N MET A 59 -9.80 25.35 11.34
CA MET A 59 -8.82 24.68 10.49
C MET A 59 -8.93 23.15 10.58
N SER A 60 -9.05 22.60 11.78
CA SER A 60 -9.19 21.15 11.99
C SER A 60 -10.48 20.60 11.38
N ALA A 61 -11.58 21.35 11.48
CA ALA A 61 -12.85 21.01 10.85
C ALA A 61 -12.74 21.03 9.32
N VAL A 62 -12.14 22.07 8.73
CA VAL A 62 -11.90 22.15 7.28
C VAL A 62 -11.02 21.01 6.80
N ALA A 63 -9.92 20.72 7.49
CA ALA A 63 -9.04 19.61 7.16
C ALA A 63 -9.79 18.26 7.23
N GLY A 64 -10.54 18.01 8.30
CA GLY A 64 -11.36 16.80 8.45
C GLY A 64 -12.47 16.67 7.40
N LEU A 65 -13.19 17.74 7.09
CA LEU A 65 -14.24 17.74 6.06
C LEU A 65 -13.68 17.56 4.67
N SER A 66 -12.50 18.12 4.38
CA SER A 66 -11.81 17.95 3.10
C SER A 66 -11.51 16.48 2.81
N PHE A 67 -11.23 15.67 3.85
CA PHE A 67 -11.03 14.23 3.71
C PHE A 67 -12.28 13.53 3.16
N PHE A 68 -13.45 13.80 3.75
CA PHE A 68 -14.71 13.22 3.27
C PHE A 68 -15.11 13.75 1.90
N ALA A 69 -14.95 15.07 1.68
CA ALA A 69 -15.26 15.70 0.40
C ALA A 69 -14.44 15.10 -0.74
N TRP A 70 -13.13 14.90 -0.54
CA TRP A 70 -12.27 14.26 -1.54
C TRP A 70 -12.67 12.81 -1.80
N GLY A 71 -13.00 12.05 -0.76
CA GLY A 71 -13.45 10.66 -0.90
C GLY A 71 -14.76 10.55 -1.69
N LEU A 72 -15.73 11.42 -1.40
CA LEU A 72 -17.00 11.49 -2.12
C LEU A 72 -16.80 11.92 -3.58
N LEU A 73 -15.94 12.91 -3.82
CA LEU A 73 -15.61 13.36 -5.17
C LEU A 73 -14.94 12.25 -5.99
N ARG A 74 -13.94 11.56 -5.41
CA ARG A 74 -13.27 10.43 -6.05
C ARG A 74 -14.26 9.33 -6.38
N ARG A 75 -15.17 9.00 -5.46
CA ARG A 75 -16.23 8.02 -5.70
C ARG A 75 -17.16 8.47 -6.84
N ALA A 76 -17.55 9.74 -6.87
CA ALA A 76 -18.43 10.27 -7.92
C ALA A 76 -17.77 10.23 -9.31
N VAL A 77 -16.47 10.51 -9.40
CA VAL A 77 -15.73 10.57 -10.67
C VAL A 77 -15.31 9.17 -11.16
N THR A 78 -14.80 8.32 -10.26
CA THR A 78 -14.21 7.03 -10.62
C THR A 78 -15.15 5.84 -10.44
N GLY A 79 -16.31 6.06 -9.80
CA GLY A 79 -17.22 4.99 -9.38
C GLY A 79 -16.68 4.13 -8.22
N ARG A 80 -15.46 4.38 -7.73
CA ARG A 80 -14.73 3.50 -6.80
C ARG A 80 -14.32 4.22 -5.52
N GLU A 81 -14.46 3.53 -4.39
CA GLU A 81 -13.92 3.99 -3.12
C GLU A 81 -12.45 3.59 -3.00
N THR A 82 -11.55 4.55 -3.23
CA THR A 82 -10.10 4.36 -3.11
C THR A 82 -9.50 5.34 -2.10
N LEU A 83 -8.83 4.79 -1.08
CA LEU A 83 -8.18 5.57 -0.02
C LEU A 83 -6.67 5.62 -0.26
N VAL A 84 -6.24 6.49 -1.17
CA VAL A 84 -4.81 6.80 -1.34
C VAL A 84 -4.43 7.87 -0.33
N LEU A 85 -4.14 7.45 0.91
CA LEU A 85 -3.93 8.33 2.07
C LEU A 85 -3.01 9.54 1.81
N PHE A 86 -2.01 9.38 0.94
CA PHE A 86 -1.10 10.46 0.56
C PHE A 86 -1.76 11.59 -0.24
N GLU A 87 -2.76 11.32 -1.08
CA GLU A 87 -3.53 12.37 -1.80
C GLU A 87 -4.35 13.22 -0.82
N TYR A 88 -4.99 12.57 0.16
CA TYR A 88 -5.81 13.24 1.17
C TYR A 88 -4.99 14.19 2.04
N VAL A 89 -3.71 13.89 2.27
CA VAL A 89 -2.78 14.80 2.97
C VAL A 89 -2.66 16.12 2.23
N TRP A 90 -2.40 16.10 0.92
CA TRP A 90 -2.24 17.33 0.12
C TRP A 90 -3.52 18.15 0.05
N VAL A 91 -4.67 17.48 -0.09
CA VAL A 91 -5.97 18.15 -0.10
C VAL A 91 -6.26 18.82 1.24
N ALA A 92 -5.98 18.13 2.36
CA ALA A 92 -6.15 18.70 3.69
C ALA A 92 -5.24 19.91 3.91
N PHE A 93 -3.95 19.81 3.56
CA PHE A 93 -3.01 20.93 3.62
C PHE A 93 -3.52 22.13 2.80
N GLY A 94 -3.92 21.92 1.54
CA GLY A 94 -4.44 22.98 0.68
C GLY A 94 -5.71 23.63 1.24
N ALA A 95 -6.65 22.83 1.74
CA ALA A 95 -7.89 23.32 2.33
C ALA A 95 -7.62 24.17 3.59
N ALA A 96 -6.69 23.74 4.43
CA ALA A 96 -6.31 24.49 5.62
C ALA A 96 -5.58 25.80 5.29
N VAL A 97 -4.68 25.80 4.30
CA VAL A 97 -4.05 27.05 3.81
C VAL A 97 -5.12 28.01 3.31
N GLY A 98 -6.08 27.53 2.50
CA GLY A 98 -7.19 28.34 2.01
C GLY A 98 -8.03 28.93 3.14
N PHE A 99 -8.37 28.12 4.15
CA PHE A 99 -9.09 28.60 5.33
C PHE A 99 -8.31 29.65 6.11
N LEU A 100 -7.03 29.38 6.42
CA LEU A 100 -6.18 30.31 7.18
C LEU A 100 -5.99 31.63 6.42
N TRP A 101 -5.81 31.57 5.11
CA TRP A 101 -5.72 32.76 4.26
C TRP A 101 -7.00 33.59 4.31
N LEU A 102 -8.17 32.96 4.14
CA LEU A 102 -9.47 33.64 4.22
C LEU A 102 -9.77 34.20 5.61
N ALA A 103 -9.32 33.53 6.66
CA ALA A 103 -9.50 33.95 8.05
C ALA A 103 -8.46 34.98 8.52
N GLY A 104 -7.50 35.38 7.66
CA GLY A 104 -6.38 36.26 8.06
C GLY A 104 -5.48 35.65 9.15
N GLY A 105 -5.46 34.32 9.25
CA GLY A 105 -4.75 33.57 10.28
C GLY A 105 -3.27 33.31 9.94
N PRO A 106 -2.46 32.90 10.92
CA PRO A 106 -1.04 32.63 10.73
C PRO A 106 -0.84 31.29 9.99
N ILE A 107 -0.70 31.36 8.67
CA ILE A 107 -0.62 30.18 7.78
C ILE A 107 0.48 29.20 8.23
N VAL A 108 1.71 29.69 8.41
CA VAL A 108 2.87 28.83 8.74
C VAL A 108 2.70 28.11 10.07
N ALA A 109 2.21 28.81 11.11
CA ALA A 109 1.94 28.22 12.42
C ALA A 109 0.83 27.15 12.37
N GLY A 110 -0.19 27.37 11.55
CA GLY A 110 -1.24 26.37 11.31
C GLY A 110 -0.72 25.15 10.57
N LEU A 111 0.17 25.33 9.59
CA LEU A 111 0.82 24.22 8.88
C LEU A 111 1.70 23.36 9.79
N ASP A 112 2.40 23.97 10.75
CA ASP A 112 3.18 23.24 11.74
C ASP A 112 2.29 22.35 12.61
N ALA A 113 1.13 22.86 13.02
CA ALA A 113 0.14 22.06 13.75
C ALA A 113 -0.40 20.90 12.91
N MET A 114 -0.67 21.13 11.61
CA MET A 114 -1.09 20.07 10.70
C MET A 114 -0.03 19.00 10.48
N ALA A 115 1.23 19.39 10.33
CA ALA A 115 2.34 18.46 10.12
C ALA A 115 2.43 17.43 11.27
N VAL A 116 2.32 17.89 12.52
CA VAL A 116 2.32 17.02 13.71
C VAL A 116 1.03 16.19 13.78
N ALA A 117 -0.13 16.81 13.57
CA ALA A 117 -1.43 16.13 13.61
C ALA A 117 -1.53 14.98 12.60
N LEU A 118 -1.06 15.22 11.37
CA LEU A 118 -1.10 14.23 10.31
C LEU A 118 -0.18 13.05 10.61
N CYS A 119 0.96 13.24 11.27
CA CYS A 119 1.79 12.10 11.69
C CYS A 119 1.01 11.10 12.56
N ALA A 120 0.22 11.60 13.51
CA ALA A 120 -0.62 10.75 14.37
C ALA A 120 -1.72 10.04 13.57
N PHE A 121 -2.42 10.77 12.69
CA PHE A 121 -3.44 10.20 11.81
C PHE A 121 -2.88 9.09 10.91
N LEU A 122 -1.78 9.40 10.22
CA LEU A 122 -1.12 8.51 9.27
C LEU A 122 -0.57 7.27 9.99
N ALA A 123 0.07 7.42 11.16
CA ALA A 123 0.59 6.30 11.92
C ALA A 123 -0.52 5.31 12.31
N CYS A 124 -1.64 5.80 12.84
CA CYS A 124 -2.80 4.97 13.15
C CYS A 124 -3.39 4.32 11.89
N GLY A 125 -3.49 5.06 10.79
CA GLY A 125 -3.92 4.52 9.50
C GLY A 125 -3.05 3.35 9.04
N ARG A 126 -1.72 3.41 9.25
CA ARG A 126 -0.80 2.32 8.92
C ARG A 126 -0.94 1.11 9.84
N LEU A 127 -1.25 1.31 11.13
CA LEU A 127 -1.63 0.20 12.01
C LEU A 127 -2.93 -0.47 11.56
N GLY A 128 -3.91 0.34 11.12
CA GLY A 128 -5.12 -0.16 10.46
C GLY A 128 -4.81 -0.97 9.21
N CYS A 129 -3.93 -0.49 8.33
CA CYS A 129 -3.48 -1.24 7.14
C CYS A 129 -2.83 -2.57 7.52
N ALA A 130 -1.98 -2.58 8.57
CA ALA A 130 -1.32 -3.79 9.05
C ALA A 130 -2.33 -4.85 9.51
N ALA A 131 -3.39 -4.43 10.19
CA ALA A 131 -4.46 -5.34 10.63
C ALA A 131 -5.36 -5.82 9.49
N ALA A 132 -5.59 -4.98 8.47
CA ALA A 132 -6.47 -5.24 7.34
C ALA A 132 -5.80 -5.93 6.14
N GLY A 133 -4.48 -6.15 6.16
CA GLY A 133 -3.77 -6.83 5.07
C GLY A 133 -3.54 -5.98 3.82
N CYS A 134 -3.91 -4.70 3.82
CA CYS A 134 -3.62 -3.81 2.71
C CYS A 134 -2.23 -3.19 2.86
N CYS A 135 -1.68 -2.69 1.74
CA CYS A 135 -0.42 -1.97 1.77
C CYS A 135 0.76 -2.82 2.32
N HIS A 136 0.81 -4.11 2.04
CA HIS A 136 1.85 -5.02 2.54
C HIS A 136 3.18 -4.90 1.82
N GLY A 137 4.23 -5.45 2.44
CA GLY A 137 5.54 -5.56 1.83
C GLY A 137 5.67 -6.73 0.85
N VAL A 138 6.88 -6.91 0.33
CA VAL A 138 7.31 -8.09 -0.42
C VAL A 138 7.32 -9.35 0.45
N LEU A 139 7.45 -10.50 -0.20
CA LEU A 139 7.61 -11.80 0.46
C LEU A 139 8.91 -11.81 1.29
N ALA A 140 8.83 -12.32 2.51
CA ALA A 140 9.94 -12.33 3.45
C ALA A 140 9.90 -13.55 4.37
N ARG A 141 11.05 -13.93 4.94
CA ARG A 141 11.13 -15.02 5.94
C ARG A 141 10.51 -14.65 7.28
N THR A 142 10.35 -13.35 7.52
CA THR A 142 9.91 -12.77 8.78
C THR A 142 8.91 -11.66 8.48
N GLY A 143 7.78 -11.65 9.19
CA GLY A 143 6.71 -10.68 8.95
C GLY A 143 5.32 -11.24 9.20
N ILE A 144 4.30 -10.66 8.58
CA ILE A 144 2.88 -10.95 8.83
C ILE A 144 2.35 -11.93 7.79
N VAL A 145 1.49 -12.85 8.19
CA VAL A 145 0.74 -13.76 7.31
C VAL A 145 -0.73 -13.34 7.27
N TYR A 146 -1.31 -13.24 6.08
CA TYR A 146 -2.74 -12.93 5.90
C TYR A 146 -3.47 -14.12 5.29
N GLY A 147 -4.60 -14.50 5.87
CA GLY A 147 -5.46 -15.58 5.37
C GLY A 147 -6.30 -15.19 4.14
N PRO A 148 -7.05 -16.14 3.56
CA PRO A 148 -7.93 -15.90 2.41
C PRO A 148 -8.97 -14.80 2.62
N GLU A 149 -9.45 -14.63 3.85
CA GLU A 149 -10.45 -13.64 4.24
C GLU A 149 -10.01 -12.19 3.99
N TYR A 150 -8.72 -11.93 3.83
CA TYR A 150 -8.16 -10.60 3.56
C TYR A 150 -8.16 -10.20 2.08
N GLY A 151 -8.58 -11.09 1.18
CA GLY A 151 -8.70 -10.78 -0.26
C GLY A 151 -7.37 -10.45 -0.93
N LEU A 152 -6.25 -10.97 -0.42
CA LEU A 152 -4.97 -10.85 -1.11
C LEU A 152 -4.98 -11.71 -2.39
N PRO A 153 -4.19 -11.31 -3.41
CA PRO A 153 -3.97 -12.18 -4.56
C PRO A 153 -3.50 -13.57 -4.12
N PRO A 154 -3.92 -14.66 -4.77
CA PRO A 154 -3.64 -16.02 -4.30
C PRO A 154 -2.15 -16.31 -4.09
N ARG A 155 -1.27 -15.68 -4.89
CA ARG A 155 0.18 -15.78 -4.72
C ARG A 155 0.70 -15.21 -3.39
N LEU A 156 -0.07 -14.40 -2.66
CA LEU A 156 0.35 -13.78 -1.39
C LEU A 156 -0.43 -14.31 -0.18
N THR A 157 -1.61 -14.89 -0.42
CA THR A 157 -2.46 -15.49 0.60
C THR A 157 -1.73 -16.61 1.35
N GLY A 158 -1.82 -16.60 2.68
CA GLY A 158 -1.14 -17.54 3.56
C GLY A 158 0.39 -17.40 3.57
N ARG A 159 0.96 -16.39 2.89
CA ARG A 159 2.40 -16.20 2.77
C ARG A 159 2.88 -15.09 3.69
N ARG A 160 4.15 -15.18 4.10
CA ARG A 160 4.76 -14.23 5.02
C ARG A 160 5.27 -13.02 4.26
N LEU A 161 4.76 -11.85 4.64
CA LEU A 161 4.99 -10.56 3.99
C LEU A 161 5.72 -9.62 4.95
N LEU A 162 6.68 -8.87 4.42
CA LEU A 162 7.42 -7.89 5.19
C LEU A 162 6.43 -6.84 5.77
N PRO A 163 6.49 -6.54 7.08
CA PRO A 163 5.51 -5.69 7.74
C PRO A 163 5.80 -4.20 7.52
N VAL A 164 5.88 -3.77 6.26
CA VAL A 164 6.22 -2.40 5.86
C VAL A 164 5.28 -1.37 6.49
N GLN A 165 4.02 -1.74 6.73
CA GLN A 165 3.05 -0.88 7.41
C GLN A 165 3.50 -0.52 8.83
N LEU A 166 4.13 -1.44 9.55
CA LEU A 166 4.63 -1.17 10.90
C LEU A 166 5.87 -0.28 10.88
N PHE A 167 6.74 -0.44 9.87
CA PHE A 167 7.86 0.46 9.65
C PHE A 167 7.38 1.89 9.36
N GLU A 168 6.37 2.04 8.49
CA GLU A 168 5.75 3.34 8.22
C GLU A 168 5.06 3.90 9.46
N ALA A 169 4.32 3.09 10.22
CA ALA A 169 3.67 3.53 11.46
C ALA A 169 4.68 4.04 12.48
N ALA A 170 5.73 3.25 12.77
CA ALA A 170 6.78 3.62 13.71
C ALA A 170 7.54 4.87 13.24
N GLY A 171 7.90 4.93 11.96
CA GLY A 171 8.57 6.09 11.38
C GLY A 171 7.71 7.36 11.48
N LEU A 172 6.41 7.28 11.17
CA LEU A 172 5.49 8.40 11.32
C LEU A 172 5.33 8.85 12.77
N THR A 173 5.28 7.92 13.72
CA THR A 173 5.29 8.26 15.16
C THR A 173 6.55 9.03 15.53
N VAL A 174 7.73 8.56 15.14
CA VAL A 174 9.00 9.26 15.41
C VAL A 174 9.03 10.64 14.76
N ILE A 175 8.62 10.74 13.49
CA ILE A 175 8.55 12.02 12.77
C ILE A 175 7.63 13.00 13.51
N GLY A 176 6.46 12.55 13.94
CA GLY A 176 5.49 13.35 14.70
C GLY A 176 6.03 13.80 16.06
N LEU A 177 6.70 12.93 16.80
CA LEU A 177 7.31 13.27 18.10
C LEU A 177 8.44 14.28 17.95
N VAL A 178 9.31 14.12 16.93
CA VAL A 178 10.34 15.12 16.62
C VAL A 178 9.70 16.43 16.17
N GLY A 179 8.68 16.38 15.31
CA GLY A 179 7.93 17.56 14.89
C GLY A 179 7.32 18.32 16.08
N LEU A 180 6.75 17.59 17.04
CA LEU A 180 6.22 18.15 18.28
C LEU A 180 7.33 18.79 19.14
N ALA A 181 8.51 18.17 19.22
CA ALA A 181 9.65 18.74 19.94
C ALA A 181 10.24 20.00 19.27
N LEU A 182 9.98 20.20 17.97
CA LEU A 182 10.36 21.41 17.23
C LEU A 182 9.35 22.56 17.39
N VAL A 183 8.18 22.31 17.99
CA VAL A 183 7.18 23.35 18.30
C VAL A 183 7.74 24.33 19.32
N GLY A 184 7.41 25.61 19.17
CA GLY A 184 7.98 26.71 19.97
C GLY A 184 9.32 27.25 19.45
N GLY A 185 9.91 26.60 18.44
CA GLY A 185 11.00 27.17 17.64
C GLY A 185 10.49 28.09 16.51
N PRO A 186 11.37 28.49 15.58
CA PRO A 186 10.96 29.25 14.40
C PRO A 186 9.83 28.58 13.61
N ALA A 187 8.83 29.37 13.24
CA ALA A 187 7.67 28.91 12.47
C ALA A 187 8.12 28.25 11.15
N GLY A 188 7.48 27.13 10.81
CA GLY A 188 7.76 26.35 9.60
C GLY A 188 8.72 25.20 9.82
N ARG A 189 9.46 25.15 10.95
CA ARG A 189 10.40 24.04 11.22
C ARG A 189 9.71 22.68 11.32
N PRO A 190 8.62 22.50 12.09
CA PRO A 190 7.87 21.25 12.10
C PRO A 190 7.38 20.83 10.72
N THR A 191 6.88 21.78 9.91
CA THR A 191 6.39 21.52 8.55
C THR A 191 7.51 21.05 7.63
N VAL A 192 8.63 21.77 7.56
CA VAL A 192 9.79 21.40 6.73
C VAL A 192 10.34 20.03 7.14
N TRP A 193 10.48 19.79 8.46
CA TRP A 193 10.89 18.50 9.00
C TRP A 193 9.97 17.37 8.53
N PHE A 194 8.65 17.53 8.70
CA PHE A 194 7.66 16.55 8.25
C PHE A 194 7.78 16.28 6.76
N LEU A 195 7.86 17.32 5.92
CA LEU A 195 7.92 17.16 4.47
C LEU A 195 9.16 16.36 4.04
N VAL A 196 10.34 16.62 4.62
CA VAL A 196 11.55 15.86 4.29
C VAL A 196 11.50 14.45 4.86
N ALA A 197 11.26 14.31 6.17
CA ALA A 197 11.36 13.03 6.85
C ALA A 197 10.29 12.04 6.37
N TYR A 198 9.06 12.51 6.12
CA TYR A 198 8.01 11.66 5.58
C TYR A 198 8.29 11.25 4.14
N ALA A 199 8.85 12.13 3.30
CA ALA A 199 9.24 11.78 1.94
C ALA A 199 10.31 10.67 1.93
N VAL A 200 11.30 10.74 2.84
CA VAL A 200 12.31 9.70 3.01
C VAL A 200 11.70 8.37 3.41
N LEU A 201 10.92 8.37 4.49
CA LEU A 201 10.26 7.17 5.00
C LEU A 201 9.39 6.52 3.91
N ARG A 202 8.54 7.33 3.27
CA ARG A 202 7.59 6.87 2.25
C ARG A 202 8.31 6.32 1.02
N PHE A 203 9.32 7.03 0.52
CA PHE A 203 10.09 6.60 -0.64
C PHE A 203 10.82 5.27 -0.37
N GLY A 204 11.45 5.13 0.79
CA GLY A 204 12.13 3.89 1.21
C GLY A 204 11.15 2.73 1.36
N CYS A 205 10.04 2.93 2.08
CA CYS A 205 9.02 1.91 2.27
C CYS A 205 8.34 1.51 0.96
N GLU A 206 8.18 2.43 0.00
CA GLU A 206 7.66 2.12 -1.33
C GLU A 206 8.54 1.09 -2.08
N ALA A 207 9.86 1.07 -1.82
CA ALA A 207 10.75 0.05 -2.40
C ALA A 207 10.47 -1.36 -1.93
N LEU A 208 9.97 -1.47 -0.71
CA LEU A 208 9.74 -2.72 0.00
C LEU A 208 8.32 -3.25 -0.22
N ARG A 209 7.49 -2.57 -1.02
CA ARG A 209 6.10 -2.96 -1.31
C ARG A 209 6.00 -4.19 -2.19
N GLY A 210 5.01 -5.02 -1.87
CA GLY A 210 4.66 -6.22 -2.62
C GLY A 210 3.37 -6.09 -3.44
N ASP A 211 2.63 -4.99 -3.28
CA ASP A 211 1.39 -4.70 -4.00
C ASP A 211 1.64 -3.90 -5.29
N ARG A 212 0.76 -4.08 -6.29
CA ARG A 212 0.83 -3.37 -7.57
C ARG A 212 0.61 -1.87 -7.38
N ARG A 213 1.45 -1.05 -8.03
CA ARG A 213 1.36 0.42 -7.97
C ARG A 213 1.47 1.04 -9.36
N PRO A 214 0.70 2.11 -9.64
CA PRO A 214 0.85 2.83 -10.88
C PRO A 214 2.25 3.44 -10.96
N THR A 215 2.88 3.32 -12.13
CA THR A 215 4.22 3.86 -12.41
C THR A 215 4.19 4.92 -13.48
N VAL A 216 4.99 5.97 -13.30
CA VAL A 216 5.20 7.08 -14.24
C VAL A 216 6.71 7.21 -14.45
N VAL A 217 7.16 7.14 -15.71
CA VAL A 217 8.59 7.23 -16.08
C VAL A 217 9.47 6.22 -15.29
N GLY A 218 8.99 4.98 -15.14
CA GLY A 218 9.72 3.91 -14.45
C GLY A 218 9.77 4.02 -12.91
N LEU A 219 9.14 5.04 -12.32
CA LEU A 219 8.99 5.19 -10.87
C LEU A 219 7.53 5.04 -10.46
N SER A 220 7.27 4.44 -9.31
CA SER A 220 5.92 4.43 -8.71
C SER A 220 5.44 5.86 -8.45
N VAL A 221 4.17 6.16 -8.74
CA VAL A 221 3.56 7.49 -8.51
C VAL A 221 3.88 8.06 -7.11
N PRO A 222 3.77 7.29 -6.00
CA PRO A 222 4.10 7.82 -4.68
C PRO A 222 5.54 8.31 -4.52
N ARG A 223 6.52 7.73 -5.24
CA ARG A 223 7.92 8.21 -5.22
C ARG A 223 8.09 9.52 -5.98
N VAL A 224 7.39 9.69 -7.09
CA VAL A 224 7.35 10.97 -7.82
C VAL A 224 6.78 12.05 -6.90
N MET A 225 5.71 11.73 -6.17
CA MET A 225 5.14 12.68 -5.21
C MET A 225 6.08 12.96 -4.03
N CYS A 226 6.87 11.99 -3.56
CA CYS A 226 7.91 12.24 -2.56
C CYS A 226 8.97 13.22 -3.07
N ALA A 227 9.37 13.13 -4.35
CA ALA A 227 10.30 14.09 -4.93
C ALA A 227 9.69 15.50 -4.97
N ALA A 228 8.42 15.64 -5.37
CA ALA A 228 7.71 16.92 -5.31
C ALA A 228 7.61 17.47 -3.87
N GLN A 229 7.39 16.58 -2.89
CA GLN A 229 7.34 16.95 -1.47
C GLN A 229 8.69 17.50 -0.97
N VAL A 230 9.81 16.92 -1.40
CA VAL A 230 11.16 17.43 -1.06
C VAL A 230 11.39 18.81 -1.68
N VAL A 231 10.98 19.03 -2.93
CA VAL A 231 11.07 20.35 -3.57
C VAL A 231 10.25 21.38 -2.80
N ALA A 232 9.01 21.03 -2.41
CA ALA A 232 8.17 21.90 -1.59
C ALA A 232 8.83 22.22 -0.24
N ALA A 233 9.50 21.25 0.39
CA ALA A 233 10.22 21.44 1.64
C ALA A 233 11.39 22.43 1.50
N VAL A 234 12.17 22.33 0.40
CA VAL A 234 13.28 23.26 0.12
C VAL A 234 12.77 24.68 -0.08
N VAL A 235 11.70 24.85 -0.88
CA VAL A 235 11.08 26.17 -1.09
C VAL A 235 10.56 26.74 0.23
N ALA A 236 9.83 25.94 1.01
CA ALA A 236 9.33 26.33 2.33
C ALA A 236 10.47 26.72 3.28
N ALA A 237 11.57 25.97 3.28
CA ALA A 237 12.74 26.27 4.12
C ALA A 237 13.37 27.62 3.76
N GLU A 238 13.55 27.92 2.47
CA GLU A 238 14.11 29.21 2.04
C GLU A 238 13.21 30.41 2.36
N TRP A 239 11.88 30.21 2.35
CA TRP A 239 10.90 31.28 2.49
C TRP A 239 10.49 31.53 3.95
N TRP A 240 10.42 30.50 4.77
CA TRP A 240 9.90 30.59 6.15
C TRP A 240 10.99 30.58 7.21
N LEU A 241 12.12 29.93 6.95
CA LEU A 241 13.20 29.84 7.92
C LEU A 241 14.15 31.01 7.74
N GLU A 242 14.27 31.81 8.80
CA GLU A 242 15.26 32.89 8.86
C GLU A 242 16.67 32.38 8.49
N PRO A 243 17.52 33.23 7.90
CA PRO A 243 18.85 32.90 7.41
C PRO A 243 19.86 32.62 8.52
N GLU A 244 19.52 31.81 9.51
CA GLU A 244 20.48 31.14 10.36
C GLU A 244 21.25 30.13 9.46
N PRO A 245 22.52 30.42 9.10
CA PRO A 245 23.25 29.62 8.12
C PRO A 245 23.41 28.16 8.58
N ALA A 246 23.45 27.94 9.90
CA ALA A 246 23.46 26.62 10.51
C ALA A 246 22.16 25.85 10.23
N GLY A 247 20.99 26.50 10.36
CA GLY A 247 19.69 25.88 10.10
C GLY A 247 19.52 25.47 8.64
N ARG A 248 19.90 26.34 7.70
CA ARG A 248 19.83 26.06 6.26
C ARG A 248 20.78 24.94 5.84
N ALA A 249 22.02 24.95 6.34
CA ALA A 249 22.99 23.90 6.06
C ALA A 249 22.54 22.53 6.62
N LEU A 250 21.86 22.51 7.77
CA LEU A 250 21.37 21.28 8.38
C LEU A 250 20.15 20.71 7.63
N VAL A 251 19.22 21.57 7.19
CA VAL A 251 18.10 21.15 6.33
C VAL A 251 18.60 20.71 4.96
N ALA A 252 19.46 21.50 4.30
CA ALA A 252 20.01 21.16 2.99
C ALA A 252 20.89 19.90 3.03
N GLY A 253 21.73 19.76 4.05
CA GLY A 253 22.53 18.55 4.30
C GLY A 253 21.65 17.34 4.60
N GLY A 254 20.60 17.51 5.40
CA GLY A 254 19.60 16.48 5.67
C GLY A 254 18.85 16.04 4.40
N VAL A 255 18.43 16.99 3.56
CA VAL A 255 17.81 16.73 2.25
C VAL A 255 18.78 16.03 1.31
N ALA A 256 20.03 16.46 1.24
CA ALA A 256 21.04 15.84 0.38
C ALA A 256 21.37 14.40 0.83
N LEU A 257 21.54 14.17 2.14
CA LEU A 257 21.77 12.84 2.71
C LEU A 257 20.55 11.93 2.52
N ALA A 258 19.36 12.47 2.71
CA ALA A 258 18.11 11.80 2.38
C ALA A 258 18.10 11.37 0.92
N VAL A 259 18.29 12.29 -0.02
CA VAL A 259 18.32 12.00 -1.47
C VAL A 259 19.40 10.98 -1.82
N ALA A 260 20.61 11.09 -1.24
CA ALA A 260 21.70 10.15 -1.46
C ALA A 260 21.37 8.75 -0.90
N ALA A 261 20.78 8.65 0.29
CA ALA A 261 20.33 7.39 0.87
C ALA A 261 19.20 6.78 0.03
N LEU A 262 18.23 7.58 -0.42
CA LEU A 262 17.15 7.14 -1.29
C LEU A 262 17.66 6.67 -2.66
N ALA A 263 18.65 7.35 -3.23
CA ALA A 263 19.32 6.94 -4.46
C ALA A 263 20.13 5.65 -4.25
N GLY A 264 20.85 5.51 -3.14
CA GLY A 264 21.60 4.30 -2.79
C GLY A 264 20.69 3.09 -2.55
N ILE A 265 19.61 3.25 -1.78
CA ILE A 265 18.59 2.22 -1.57
C ILE A 265 17.90 1.87 -2.89
N SER A 266 17.57 2.87 -3.72
CA SER A 266 16.99 2.62 -5.04
C SER A 266 17.93 1.84 -5.92
N LEU A 267 19.20 2.24 -6.03
CA LEU A 267 20.18 1.59 -6.90
C LEU A 267 20.48 0.17 -6.43
N THR A 268 20.56 -0.08 -5.12
CA THR A 268 20.75 -1.44 -4.57
C THR A 268 19.53 -2.33 -4.79
N VAL A 269 18.32 -1.82 -4.51
CA VAL A 269 17.06 -2.56 -4.74
C VAL A 269 16.80 -2.78 -6.24
N LEU A 270 17.10 -1.81 -7.10
CA LEU A 270 16.89 -1.91 -8.56
C LEU A 270 17.94 -2.81 -9.22
N ARG A 271 19.21 -2.75 -8.81
CA ARG A 271 20.27 -3.63 -9.35
C ARG A 271 20.09 -5.10 -8.96
N GLY A 272 19.41 -5.38 -7.85
CA GLY A 272 19.15 -6.74 -7.37
C GLY A 272 17.81 -7.35 -7.80
N ARG A 273 16.91 -6.58 -8.43
CA ARG A 273 15.56 -7.07 -8.80
C ARG A 273 15.61 -7.88 -10.09
N ASN A 274 15.43 -9.20 -9.97
CA ASN A 274 15.16 -10.04 -11.12
C ASN A 274 13.75 -9.70 -11.66
N PRO A 275 13.59 -9.11 -12.87
CA PRO A 275 12.29 -8.85 -13.51
C PRO A 275 11.33 -10.03 -13.51
N LEU A 276 11.84 -11.27 -13.48
CA LEU A 276 11.00 -12.47 -13.42
C LEU A 276 10.24 -12.62 -12.09
N VAL A 277 10.70 -11.98 -11.03
CA VAL A 277 10.01 -11.96 -9.72
C VAL A 277 9.37 -10.61 -9.40
N ALA A 278 9.20 -9.75 -10.41
CA ALA A 278 8.40 -8.55 -10.27
C ALA A 278 6.94 -8.93 -9.94
N PRO A 279 6.25 -8.24 -9.01
CA PRO A 279 4.90 -8.61 -8.58
C PRO A 279 3.91 -8.77 -9.74
N GLU A 280 4.02 -7.94 -10.79
CA GLU A 280 3.15 -7.96 -11.96
C GLU A 280 3.36 -9.22 -12.80
N HIS A 281 4.63 -9.62 -12.99
CA HIS A 281 4.97 -10.83 -13.72
C HIS A 281 4.62 -12.09 -12.90
N LEU A 282 4.79 -12.06 -11.59
CA LEU A 282 4.37 -13.18 -10.73
C LEU A 282 2.85 -13.39 -10.75
N ASP A 283 2.08 -12.32 -10.84
CA ASP A 283 0.63 -12.42 -11.06
C ASP A 283 0.29 -13.04 -12.41
N GLU A 284 0.93 -12.57 -13.49
CA GLU A 284 0.74 -13.13 -14.83
C GLU A 284 1.07 -14.63 -14.86
N VAL A 285 2.18 -15.04 -14.25
CA VAL A 285 2.59 -16.45 -14.15
C VAL A 285 1.55 -17.25 -13.38
N TRP A 286 1.05 -16.71 -12.27
CA TRP A 286 0.01 -17.37 -11.49
C TRP A 286 -1.29 -17.51 -12.27
N GLU A 287 -1.72 -16.45 -12.96
CA GLU A 287 -2.91 -16.44 -13.82
C GLU A 287 -2.82 -17.47 -14.95
N VAL A 288 -1.65 -17.59 -15.59
CA VAL A 288 -1.40 -18.62 -16.60
C VAL A 288 -1.53 -20.02 -16.00
N ILE A 289 -0.93 -20.26 -14.83
CA ILE A 289 -1.01 -21.55 -14.14
C ILE A 289 -2.46 -21.89 -13.77
N THR A 290 -3.22 -20.93 -13.23
CA THR A 290 -4.61 -21.15 -12.81
C THR A 290 -5.56 -21.31 -13.99
N THR A 291 -5.30 -20.64 -15.12
CA THR A 291 -6.13 -20.72 -16.32
C THR A 291 -5.88 -22.01 -17.10
N LEU A 292 -4.60 -22.40 -17.25
CA LEU A 292 -4.23 -23.60 -17.98
C LEU A 292 -4.38 -24.86 -17.13
N GLY A 293 -4.16 -24.78 -15.82
CA GLY A 293 -4.14 -25.93 -14.91
C GLY A 293 -5.37 -26.84 -14.99
N PRO A 294 -6.61 -26.31 -14.96
CA PRO A 294 -7.82 -27.11 -15.11
C PRO A 294 -7.91 -27.87 -16.43
N ARG A 295 -7.35 -27.30 -17.51
CA ARG A 295 -7.41 -27.78 -18.90
C ARG A 295 -6.11 -28.47 -19.36
N ALA A 296 -5.14 -28.66 -18.46
CA ALA A 296 -3.83 -29.15 -18.80
C ALA A 296 -3.88 -30.63 -19.22
N PRO A 297 -3.27 -31.01 -20.37
CA PRO A 297 -3.22 -32.41 -20.79
C PRO A 297 -2.32 -33.25 -19.87
N MET A 298 -2.50 -34.56 -19.92
CA MET A 298 -1.65 -35.52 -19.20
C MET A 298 -0.32 -35.83 -19.91
N THR A 299 -0.25 -35.63 -21.23
CA THR A 299 0.84 -36.13 -22.07
C THR A 299 1.57 -35.05 -22.86
N ASP A 300 0.91 -33.91 -23.18
CA ASP A 300 1.53 -32.80 -23.92
C ASP A 300 1.38 -31.47 -23.16
N PRO A 301 2.49 -30.84 -22.72
CA PRO A 301 2.41 -29.57 -22.01
C PRO A 301 1.82 -28.45 -22.85
N HIS A 302 0.81 -27.77 -22.31
CA HIS A 302 0.40 -26.48 -22.85
C HIS A 302 1.41 -25.42 -22.38
N ALA A 303 2.21 -24.90 -23.32
CA ALA A 303 3.21 -23.87 -23.07
C ALA A 303 2.73 -22.50 -23.57
N VAL A 304 2.89 -21.48 -22.72
CA VAL A 304 2.57 -20.09 -23.03
C VAL A 304 3.75 -19.20 -22.66
N HIS A 305 3.97 -18.14 -23.42
CA HIS A 305 4.97 -17.11 -23.11
C HIS A 305 4.32 -15.95 -22.37
N THR A 306 4.97 -15.52 -21.30
CA THR A 306 4.62 -14.32 -20.53
C THR A 306 5.14 -13.05 -21.22
N SER A 307 4.64 -11.90 -20.78
CA SER A 307 5.04 -10.55 -21.21
C SER A 307 6.54 -10.27 -21.01
N ARG A 308 7.21 -11.00 -20.11
CA ARG A 308 8.64 -10.91 -19.84
C ARG A 308 9.45 -12.00 -20.56
N GLY A 309 8.85 -12.76 -21.48
CA GLY A 309 9.55 -13.76 -22.28
C GLY A 309 9.83 -15.08 -21.54
N MET A 310 9.25 -15.29 -20.36
CA MET A 310 9.31 -16.58 -19.67
C MET A 310 8.27 -17.53 -20.25
N THR A 311 8.68 -18.76 -20.56
CA THR A 311 7.80 -19.85 -20.95
C THR A 311 7.28 -20.54 -19.71
N VAL A 312 5.96 -20.68 -19.62
CA VAL A 312 5.24 -21.42 -18.58
C VAL A 312 4.54 -22.59 -19.26
N ALA A 313 4.97 -23.80 -18.95
CA ALA A 313 4.36 -25.03 -19.45
C ALA A 313 3.65 -25.77 -18.33
N VAL A 314 2.40 -26.18 -18.56
CA VAL A 314 1.56 -26.81 -17.54
C VAL A 314 1.08 -28.17 -18.03
N THR A 315 1.22 -29.18 -17.17
CA THR A 315 0.79 -30.58 -17.38
C THR A 315 0.10 -31.10 -16.13
N ARG A 316 -0.91 -31.95 -16.31
CA ARG A 316 -1.53 -32.65 -15.17
C ARG A 316 -0.83 -33.98 -14.93
N SER A 317 -0.38 -34.20 -13.70
CA SER A 317 0.14 -35.47 -13.20
C SER A 317 -0.92 -36.12 -12.30
N GLY A 318 -0.90 -37.44 -12.13
CA GLY A 318 -1.85 -38.15 -11.25
C GLY A 318 -1.87 -37.64 -9.79
N GLU A 319 -0.82 -36.94 -9.35
CA GLU A 319 -0.67 -36.38 -8.01
C GLU A 319 -0.90 -34.85 -7.92
N GLY A 320 -1.18 -34.17 -9.04
CA GLY A 320 -1.38 -32.71 -9.05
C GLY A 320 -0.99 -32.03 -10.36
N LEU A 321 -0.57 -30.77 -10.28
CA LEU A 321 -0.15 -29.97 -11.42
C LEU A 321 1.37 -29.93 -11.51
N HIS A 322 1.92 -30.28 -12.66
CA HIS A 322 3.33 -30.12 -12.96
C HIS A 322 3.54 -28.90 -13.86
N VAL A 323 4.31 -27.93 -13.37
CA VAL A 323 4.59 -26.65 -14.05
C VAL A 323 6.08 -26.54 -14.34
N SER A 324 6.45 -26.21 -15.59
CA SER A 324 7.83 -25.96 -15.99
C SER A 324 7.99 -24.49 -16.39
N LEU A 325 8.99 -23.82 -15.80
CA LEU A 325 9.33 -22.43 -16.05
C LEU A 325 10.70 -22.35 -16.70
N SER A 326 10.81 -21.63 -17.83
CA SER A 326 12.10 -21.38 -18.47
C SER A 326 12.17 -19.98 -19.07
N HIS A 327 13.35 -19.36 -19.07
CA HIS A 327 13.57 -18.06 -19.69
C HIS A 327 14.91 -18.06 -20.45
N PRO A 328 14.94 -17.59 -21.71
CA PRO A 328 16.09 -17.74 -22.60
C PRO A 328 17.37 -17.09 -22.07
N GLU A 329 17.25 -15.93 -21.42
CA GLU A 329 18.40 -15.18 -20.88
C GLU A 329 18.62 -15.39 -19.37
N ARG A 330 17.72 -16.11 -18.70
CA ARG A 330 17.68 -16.21 -17.22
C ARG A 330 17.25 -17.62 -16.82
N PRO A 331 18.17 -18.60 -16.86
CA PRO A 331 17.83 -20.02 -16.72
C PRO A 331 17.30 -20.40 -15.33
N THR A 332 17.54 -19.57 -14.32
CA THR A 332 17.15 -19.86 -12.92
C THR A 332 16.02 -18.94 -12.48
N PHE A 333 14.87 -19.51 -12.12
CA PHE A 333 13.75 -18.79 -11.52
C PHE A 333 13.82 -18.92 -9.99
N PRO A 334 13.85 -17.85 -9.20
CA PRO A 334 13.89 -17.95 -7.74
C PRO A 334 12.53 -18.38 -7.16
N VAL A 335 12.26 -19.69 -7.23
CA VAL A 335 10.96 -20.30 -6.87
C VAL A 335 10.61 -20.11 -5.40
N GLY A 336 11.53 -20.44 -4.49
CA GLY A 336 11.20 -20.63 -3.06
C GLY A 336 10.66 -19.40 -2.32
N VAL A 337 10.79 -18.21 -2.93
CA VAL A 337 10.18 -16.97 -2.42
C VAL A 337 8.86 -16.69 -3.14
N ALA A 338 8.74 -17.00 -4.44
CA ALA A 338 7.64 -16.59 -5.31
C ALA A 338 6.50 -17.63 -5.43
N LEU A 339 6.77 -18.92 -5.23
CA LEU A 339 5.83 -20.03 -5.30
C LEU A 339 6.15 -21.02 -4.17
N ARG A 340 5.14 -21.67 -3.57
CA ARG A 340 5.33 -22.77 -2.62
C ARG A 340 4.93 -24.09 -3.28
N PRO A 341 5.79 -24.66 -4.12
CA PRO A 341 5.58 -25.99 -4.66
C PRO A 341 5.95 -27.06 -3.63
N ASP A 342 5.35 -28.23 -3.76
CA ASP A 342 5.65 -29.41 -2.95
C ASP A 342 7.03 -29.97 -3.29
N ALA A 343 7.44 -29.83 -4.56
CA ALA A 343 8.77 -30.17 -5.03
C ALA A 343 9.26 -29.17 -6.08
N VAL A 344 10.56 -28.86 -6.01
CA VAL A 344 11.28 -28.07 -7.02
C VAL A 344 12.42 -28.90 -7.58
N ILE A 345 12.49 -29.02 -8.90
CA ILE A 345 13.61 -29.67 -9.59
C ILE A 345 14.11 -28.70 -10.65
N GLU A 346 15.38 -28.31 -10.57
CA GLU A 346 16.03 -27.48 -11.58
C GLU A 346 16.90 -28.37 -12.48
N ARG A 347 16.59 -28.42 -13.77
CA ARG A 347 17.31 -29.24 -14.76
C ARG A 347 17.48 -28.47 -16.06
N SER A 348 18.70 -28.40 -16.56
CA SER A 348 19.03 -27.80 -17.87
C SER A 348 18.52 -26.36 -18.04
N GLY A 349 18.50 -25.56 -16.96
CA GLY A 349 17.98 -24.19 -16.99
C GLY A 349 16.45 -24.08 -17.09
N ILE A 350 15.74 -25.17 -16.74
CA ILE A 350 14.30 -25.23 -16.59
C ILE A 350 14.00 -25.54 -15.13
N THR A 351 13.10 -24.75 -14.56
CA THR A 351 12.60 -24.95 -13.21
C THR A 351 11.28 -25.72 -13.27
N HIS A 352 11.27 -26.96 -12.77
CA HIS A 352 10.10 -27.81 -12.66
C HIS A 352 9.50 -27.73 -11.25
N LEU A 353 8.19 -27.61 -11.19
CA LEU A 353 7.40 -27.40 -9.98
C LEU A 353 6.29 -28.45 -9.92
N ALA A 354 6.15 -29.11 -8.76
CA ALA A 354 4.95 -29.87 -8.43
C ALA A 354 4.06 -29.02 -7.53
N LEU A 355 2.80 -28.83 -7.92
CA LEU A 355 1.79 -28.09 -7.16
C LEU A 355 0.62 -29.04 -6.88
N GLN A 356 0.31 -29.30 -5.62
CA GLN A 356 -0.95 -29.94 -5.24
C GLN A 356 -2.12 -29.04 -5.63
N THR A 357 -3.07 -29.61 -6.36
CA THR A 357 -4.35 -28.98 -6.64
C THR A 357 -5.24 -29.11 -5.41
N ASP A 358 -5.08 -28.22 -4.43
CA ASP A 358 -6.16 -27.99 -3.48
C ASP A 358 -7.34 -27.40 -4.27
N SER A 359 -8.41 -28.18 -4.36
CA SER A 359 -9.60 -27.92 -5.17
C SER A 359 -10.32 -26.60 -4.82
N SER A 360 -9.96 -25.94 -3.72
CA SER A 360 -10.46 -24.63 -3.30
C SER A 360 -9.73 -23.44 -3.95
N ALA A 361 -8.46 -23.59 -4.35
CA ALA A 361 -7.65 -22.49 -4.88
C ALA A 361 -7.87 -22.21 -6.39
N LEU A 362 -8.43 -23.18 -7.12
CA LEU A 362 -8.71 -23.10 -8.56
C LEU A 362 -10.20 -22.93 -8.90
N ALA A 363 -11.10 -22.98 -7.91
CA ALA A 363 -12.55 -23.00 -8.13
C ALA A 363 -13.22 -21.61 -8.22
N HIS A 364 -12.47 -20.50 -8.14
CA HIS A 364 -13.06 -19.16 -8.08
C HIS A 364 -13.10 -18.39 -9.41
N THR A 365 -12.84 -19.02 -10.56
CA THR A 365 -12.82 -18.35 -11.87
C THR A 365 -13.79 -18.95 -12.89
N ASP A 366 -15.06 -19.09 -12.51
CA ASP A 366 -16.14 -19.48 -13.47
C ASP A 366 -16.82 -18.26 -14.14
N SER A 367 -16.34 -17.02 -13.93
CA SER A 367 -17.02 -15.82 -14.43
C SER A 367 -16.15 -14.78 -15.15
N ALA A 368 -14.89 -15.08 -15.50
CA ALA A 368 -14.07 -14.17 -16.31
C ALA A 368 -14.02 -14.64 -17.79
N PRO A 369 -14.27 -13.75 -18.77
CA PRO A 369 -14.17 -14.12 -20.18
C PRO A 369 -12.70 -14.44 -20.54
N PRO A 370 -12.45 -15.41 -21.43
CA PRO A 370 -11.09 -15.80 -21.80
C PRO A 370 -10.37 -14.64 -22.49
N VAL A 371 -9.20 -14.26 -21.97
CA VAL A 371 -8.25 -13.39 -22.69
C VAL A 371 -7.71 -14.15 -23.90
N ALA A 372 -7.65 -13.49 -25.06
CA ALA A 372 -7.20 -14.07 -26.31
C ALA A 372 -5.77 -14.63 -26.17
N VAL A 373 -5.65 -15.95 -26.31
CA VAL A 373 -4.37 -16.66 -26.43
C VAL A 373 -3.79 -16.34 -27.80
N THR A 374 -2.75 -15.50 -27.85
CA THR A 374 -2.10 -15.14 -29.11
C THR A 374 -1.14 -16.25 -29.54
N THR A 375 -1.62 -17.19 -30.34
CA THR A 375 -0.76 -18.10 -31.12
C THR A 375 -0.14 -17.34 -32.29
N GLN A 376 1.13 -16.99 -32.15
CA GLN A 376 2.12 -16.72 -33.21
C GLN A 376 1.91 -15.55 -34.21
N GLY A 377 2.83 -14.58 -34.14
CA GLY A 377 3.52 -14.02 -35.33
C GLY A 377 2.78 -13.04 -36.25
N ARG A 378 2.72 -11.75 -35.89
CA ARG A 378 2.92 -10.62 -36.83
C ARG A 378 2.94 -9.26 -36.10
N ARG A 379 3.84 -8.37 -36.54
CA ARG A 379 4.00 -6.99 -36.08
C ARG A 379 2.70 -6.19 -36.32
N GLY A 380 2.22 -5.46 -35.30
CA GLY A 380 1.16 -4.45 -35.45
C GLY A 380 0.67 -3.88 -34.12
N ALA A 381 0.93 -2.58 -33.93
CA ALA A 381 0.36 -1.57 -33.00
C ALA A 381 -0.43 -1.99 -31.73
N MET A 382 0.02 -1.44 -30.59
CA MET A 382 -0.70 -1.43 -29.29
C MET A 382 -2.08 -0.77 -29.36
N PRO A 383 -3.07 -1.32 -28.65
CA PRO A 383 -4.08 -0.54 -27.97
C PRO A 383 -3.97 -0.70 -26.44
N ASN A 384 -3.87 0.44 -25.73
CA ASN A 384 -4.06 0.53 -24.29
C ASN A 384 -5.50 0.12 -23.94
N ARG A 385 -5.68 -1.07 -23.35
CA ARG A 385 -6.92 -1.45 -22.69
C ARG A 385 -6.57 -1.97 -21.30
N ILE A 386 -6.83 -1.13 -20.31
CA ILE A 386 -6.81 -1.49 -18.88
C ILE A 386 -8.12 -2.24 -18.66
N ASP A 387 -8.05 -3.55 -18.46
CA ASP A 387 -9.24 -4.34 -18.09
C ASP A 387 -9.38 -4.39 -16.56
N ASP A 388 -10.62 -4.15 -16.15
CA ASP A 388 -11.10 -3.79 -14.82
C ASP A 388 -11.72 -5.03 -14.18
N GLN A 389 -10.99 -5.78 -13.34
CA GLN A 389 -11.56 -6.78 -12.44
C GLN A 389 -10.68 -6.92 -11.20
N ASP A 390 -10.93 -6.14 -10.13
CA ASP A 390 -10.50 -6.46 -8.75
C ASP A 390 -10.91 -5.36 -7.72
N THR A 391 -12.16 -4.87 -7.74
CA THR A 391 -12.57 -3.78 -6.80
C THR A 391 -13.88 -3.96 -6.03
N ASP A 392 -14.51 -5.14 -6.01
CA ASP A 392 -15.77 -5.35 -5.27
C ASP A 392 -15.58 -5.59 -3.74
N TYR A 393 -14.49 -5.09 -3.15
CA TYR A 393 -14.16 -5.36 -1.75
C TYR A 393 -14.90 -4.46 -0.72
N PHE A 394 -15.62 -3.42 -1.15
CA PHE A 394 -16.21 -2.41 -0.23
C PHE A 394 -17.74 -2.36 -0.15
N ALA A 395 -18.49 -3.21 -0.87
CA ALA A 395 -19.95 -3.17 -0.87
C ALA A 395 -20.59 -4.55 -0.71
N ARG A 396 -20.66 -5.07 0.52
CA ARG A 396 -21.75 -5.98 0.90
C ARG A 396 -22.40 -5.49 2.20
N PRO A 397 -23.67 -5.03 2.17
CA PRO A 397 -24.44 -4.88 3.39
C PRO A 397 -24.76 -6.27 3.96
N SER A 398 -24.63 -6.41 5.27
CA SER A 398 -25.05 -7.58 6.04
C SER A 398 -26.57 -7.75 5.97
N SER A 399 -27.07 -8.75 5.24
CA SER A 399 -28.45 -9.21 5.39
C SER A 399 -28.50 -10.30 6.47
N SER A 400 -28.80 -9.89 7.70
CA SER A 400 -29.25 -10.79 8.76
C SER A 400 -30.77 -10.89 8.75
N GLY A 401 -31.28 -12.11 8.60
CA GLY A 401 -32.51 -12.60 9.25
C GLY A 401 -33.85 -11.97 8.85
N ALA A 402 -34.56 -12.61 7.92
CA ALA A 402 -36.03 -12.60 7.92
C ALA A 402 -36.49 -13.98 8.41
N ALA A 403 -36.88 -14.03 9.68
CA ALA A 403 -37.56 -15.17 10.26
C ALA A 403 -38.99 -15.28 9.71
N SER A 404 -39.41 -16.52 9.57
CA SER A 404 -40.75 -17.02 9.30
C SER A 404 -41.87 -16.27 10.03
N HIS A 405 -42.90 -15.86 9.29
CA HIS A 405 -44.25 -15.71 9.82
C HIS A 405 -45.23 -16.43 8.89
N ASP A 406 -45.67 -17.61 9.33
CA ASP A 406 -46.88 -18.27 8.86
C ASP A 406 -48.10 -17.40 9.23
N GLY A 407 -48.98 -17.20 8.26
CA GLY A 407 -50.25 -16.50 8.41
C GLY A 407 -51.25 -17.02 7.40
N ALA A 408 -52.12 -17.92 7.85
CA ALA A 408 -53.18 -18.57 7.09
C ALA A 408 -54.14 -17.57 6.43
N THR A 409 -54.44 -17.79 5.15
CA THR A 409 -55.57 -17.18 4.46
C THR A 409 -56.81 -18.06 4.61
N ALA A 410 -57.81 -17.53 5.32
CA ALA A 410 -59.19 -17.95 5.18
C ALA A 410 -59.84 -17.13 4.06
N SER A 411 -60.25 -17.81 2.99
CA SER A 411 -61.41 -17.53 2.13
C SER A 411 -61.39 -18.46 0.92
#